data_AF-W7D737-F1
#
_entry.id   AF-W7D737-F1
#
_cell.length_a   1.000
_cell.length_b   1.000
_cell.length_c   1.000
_cell.angle_alpha   90.00
_cell.angle_beta   90.00
_cell.angle_gamma   90.00
#
_symmetry.space_group_name_H-M   'P 1'
#
loop_
_entity.id
_entity.type
_entity.pdbx_description
1 polymer ?
#
loop_
_entity_poly.entity_id
_entity_poly.type
_entity_poly.pdbx_seq_one_letter_code
_entity_poly.pdbx_strand_id
1 'polypeptide(L)'
;MKRRDPNKIFMCSSVHVWSDTRIYFKEAKSLAEAGFQVEFYALNFDGEKESIPNLTMHYLPVLSRKKRFRHMQTLLKAFEESDAKNFHFHDPELLFLARKIKKKYGDAVKIVYDMHEHLPAAILTKQWIPRGSRPFVSKMVAFFEKYFLKWVDAVVFAEVSYKENYLKMGLNTVDVLNYPIMPPVRNETISKVFTLIYVGVLTEQRGLFNMLELAKAMREKGCTDFKLKTDWSDVYK
;
A
#
# COMPACT_ATOMS: atom_id res chain seq x y z
N MET A 1 -5.40 23.35 23.08
CA MET A 1 -5.01 22.39 22.03
C MET A 1 -3.51 22.55 21.79
N LYS A 2 -2.73 21.46 21.70
CA LYS A 2 -1.30 21.56 21.30
C LYS A 2 -1.22 22.29 19.94
N ARG A 3 -0.29 23.22 19.78
CA ARG A 3 0.02 23.82 18.47
C ARG A 3 0.52 22.71 17.57
N ARG A 4 -0.10 22.50 16.41
CA ARG A 4 0.31 21.48 15.44
C ARG A 4 1.33 22.03 14.45
N ASP A 5 2.36 21.25 14.16
CA ASP A 5 3.48 21.61 13.29
C ASP A 5 3.18 21.24 11.82
N PRO A 6 3.17 22.21 10.88
CA PRO A 6 3.00 21.95 9.45
C PRO A 6 4.16 21.18 8.80
N ASN A 7 5.35 21.17 9.38
CA ASN A 7 6.52 20.44 8.86
C ASN A 7 6.57 18.99 9.34
N LYS A 8 5.62 18.58 10.18
CA LYS A 8 5.56 17.23 10.73
C LYS A 8 4.41 16.44 10.12
N ILE A 9 4.74 15.22 9.69
CA ILE A 9 3.86 14.30 8.99
C ILE A 9 3.72 13.04 9.83
N PHE A 10 2.49 12.68 10.17
CA PHE A 10 2.16 11.39 10.74
C PHE A 10 1.70 10.46 9.62
N MET A 11 2.51 9.46 9.30
CA MET A 11 2.25 8.50 8.26
C MET A 11 1.92 7.15 8.88
N CYS A 12 0.88 6.46 8.42
CA CYS A 12 0.58 5.16 8.98
C CYS A 12 -0.07 4.15 8.04
N SER A 13 0.33 2.90 8.26
CA SER A 13 -0.36 1.70 7.84
C SER A 13 -0.58 0.79 9.04
N SER A 14 -1.76 0.20 9.11
CA SER A 14 -2.18 -0.84 10.05
C SER A 14 -2.00 -2.27 9.54
N VAL A 15 -1.78 -2.47 8.23
CA VAL A 15 -1.67 -3.81 7.63
C VAL A 15 -0.41 -4.04 6.81
N HIS A 16 0.25 -2.99 6.34
CA HIS A 16 1.50 -3.10 5.59
C HIS A 16 2.69 -3.18 6.54
N VAL A 17 3.68 -3.97 6.14
CA VAL A 17 4.98 -4.01 6.80
C VAL A 17 5.72 -2.70 6.57
N TRP A 18 6.62 -2.37 7.48
CA TRP A 18 7.41 -1.15 7.40
C TRP A 18 8.26 -1.07 6.14
N SER A 19 8.61 -2.19 5.50
CA SER A 19 9.42 -2.25 4.29
C SER A 19 8.60 -2.26 2.99
N ASP A 20 7.34 -1.82 3.02
CA ASP A 20 6.53 -1.70 1.81
C ASP A 20 7.18 -0.73 0.80
N THR A 21 7.31 -1.18 -0.46
CA THR A 21 8.01 -0.44 -1.53
C THR A 21 7.40 0.93 -1.82
N ARG A 22 6.07 1.06 -1.74
CA ARG A 22 5.41 2.35 -1.99
C ARG A 22 5.52 3.23 -0.74
N ILE A 23 5.08 2.68 0.39
CA ILE A 23 4.88 3.46 1.61
C ILE A 23 6.23 3.89 2.21
N TYR A 24 7.19 2.99 2.35
CA TYR A 24 8.46 3.34 2.98
C TYR A 24 9.46 3.92 2.00
N PHE A 25 9.80 3.15 0.97
CA PHE A 25 10.93 3.49 0.10
C PHE A 25 10.65 4.68 -0.82
N LYS A 26 9.41 4.88 -1.28
CA LYS A 26 9.07 5.97 -2.21
C LYS A 26 8.40 7.17 -1.55
N GLU A 27 7.76 6.98 -0.41
CA GLU A 27 6.99 8.05 0.23
C GLU A 27 7.65 8.50 1.54
N ALA A 28 7.76 7.64 2.56
CA ALA A 28 8.31 8.03 3.85
C ALA A 28 9.76 8.55 3.74
N LYS A 29 10.62 7.84 3.00
CA LYS A 29 12.01 8.29 2.75
C LYS A 29 12.05 9.63 2.02
N SER A 30 11.32 9.74 0.91
CA SER A 30 11.34 10.97 0.09
C SER A 30 10.77 12.18 0.82
N LEU A 31 9.76 12.01 1.69
CA LEU A 31 9.27 13.08 2.56
C LEU A 31 10.32 13.52 3.58
N ALA A 32 11.03 12.57 4.19
CA ALA A 32 12.09 12.86 5.15
C ALA A 32 13.30 13.56 4.49
N GLU A 33 13.69 13.10 3.29
CA GLU A 33 14.72 13.72 2.44
C GLU A 33 14.35 15.14 1.99
N ALA A 34 13.06 15.41 1.78
CA ALA A 34 12.55 16.74 1.52
C ALA A 34 12.52 17.67 2.75
N GLY A 35 12.92 17.17 3.93
CA GLY A 35 13.07 17.95 5.16
C GLY A 35 11.86 17.91 6.11
N PHE A 36 10.84 17.10 5.82
CA PHE A 36 9.72 16.91 6.75
C PHE A 36 10.12 15.98 7.91
N GLN A 37 9.60 16.27 9.10
CA GLN A 37 9.71 15.35 10.23
C GLN A 37 8.61 14.29 10.12
N VAL A 38 8.98 13.08 9.74
CA VAL A 38 8.04 11.98 9.50
C VAL A 38 8.01 11.05 10.71
N GLU A 39 6.84 10.86 11.30
CA GLU A 39 6.55 9.77 12.23
C GLU A 39 5.82 8.68 11.44
N PHE A 40 6.47 7.53 11.22
CA PHE A 40 5.93 6.46 10.39
C PHE A 40 5.59 5.21 11.21
N TYR A 41 4.31 4.85 11.22
CA TYR A 41 3.78 3.66 11.88
C TYR A 41 3.44 2.57 10.86
N ALA A 42 4.03 1.39 11.02
CA ALA A 42 3.78 0.24 10.15
C ALA A 42 4.06 -1.09 10.87
N LEU A 43 3.63 -2.21 10.30
CA LEU A 43 3.88 -3.52 10.92
C LEU A 43 5.37 -3.85 10.97
N ASN A 44 5.81 -4.42 12.08
CA ASN A 44 7.15 -4.96 12.21
C ASN A 44 7.36 -6.11 11.23
N PHE A 45 8.56 -6.16 10.66
CA PHE A 45 9.03 -7.20 9.76
C PHE A 45 10.54 -7.31 9.93
N ASP A 46 11.08 -8.51 9.74
CA ASP A 46 12.51 -8.75 9.85
C ASP A 46 13.22 -8.13 8.64
N GLY A 47 14.33 -7.46 8.89
CA GLY A 47 15.08 -6.73 7.87
C GLY A 47 16.00 -5.69 8.51
N GLU A 48 16.95 -5.20 7.74
CA GLU A 48 17.86 -4.17 8.21
C GLU A 48 17.12 -2.85 8.39
N LYS A 49 17.13 -2.33 9.62
CA LYS A 49 16.46 -1.09 9.97
C LYS A 49 17.47 0.05 9.92
N GLU A 50 17.46 0.74 8.80
CA GLU A 50 18.27 1.94 8.59
C GLU A 50 17.77 3.10 9.46
N SER A 51 18.70 3.92 9.96
CA SER A 51 18.37 5.21 10.58
C SER A 51 18.44 6.30 9.51
N ILE A 52 17.31 6.98 9.28
CA ILE A 52 17.19 8.03 8.27
C ILE A 52 16.91 9.36 8.98
N PRO A 53 17.67 10.44 8.67
CA PRO A 53 17.39 11.76 9.21
C PRO A 53 15.93 12.17 8.99
N ASN A 54 15.33 12.80 9.99
CA ASN A 54 13.92 13.24 9.99
C ASN A 54 12.87 12.12 9.88
N LEU A 55 13.22 10.83 9.89
CA LEU A 55 12.27 9.72 9.87
C LEU A 55 12.31 8.92 11.18
N THR A 56 11.25 9.05 11.97
CA THR A 56 11.05 8.28 13.20
C THR A 56 10.14 7.08 12.93
N MET A 57 10.68 5.88 13.08
CA MET A 57 9.95 4.63 12.85
C MET A 57 9.26 4.11 14.12
N HIS A 58 7.99 3.71 13.98
CA HIS A 58 7.19 3.08 15.02
C HIS A 58 6.64 1.73 14.54
N TYR A 59 7.23 0.65 15.03
CA TYR A 59 6.89 -0.71 14.60
C TYR A 59 5.71 -1.27 15.39
N LEU A 60 4.60 -1.51 14.70
CA LEU A 60 3.42 -2.17 15.25
C LEU A 60 3.63 -3.70 15.26
N PRO A 61 3.17 -4.43 16.30
CA PRO A 61 3.27 -5.88 16.31
C PRO A 61 2.41 -6.49 15.21
N VAL A 62 2.86 -7.61 14.63
CA VAL A 62 2.05 -8.39 13.69
C VAL A 62 0.94 -9.09 14.48
N LEU A 63 -0.31 -8.75 14.18
CA LEU A 63 -1.50 -9.28 14.87
C LEU A 63 -2.35 -10.11 13.92
N SER A 64 -3.02 -11.12 14.49
CA SER A 64 -4.06 -11.85 13.76
C SER A 64 -5.23 -10.92 13.39
N ARG A 65 -5.96 -11.25 12.32
CA ARG A 65 -7.06 -10.41 11.80
C ARG A 65 -8.07 -9.96 12.86
N LYS A 66 -8.42 -10.86 13.79
CA LYS A 66 -9.36 -10.58 14.90
C LYS A 66 -8.83 -9.56 15.92
N LYS A 67 -7.51 -9.38 15.99
CA LYS A 67 -6.84 -8.47 16.94
C LYS A 67 -6.43 -7.14 16.29
N ARG A 68 -6.62 -6.96 14.98
CA ARG A 68 -6.21 -5.74 14.25
C ARG A 68 -6.89 -4.45 14.74
N PHE A 69 -8.07 -4.55 15.36
CA PHE A 69 -8.70 -3.40 16.03
C PHE A 69 -7.79 -2.73 17.07
N ARG A 70 -6.82 -3.45 17.65
CA ARG A 70 -5.82 -2.89 18.57
C ARG A 70 -4.90 -1.91 17.87
N HIS A 71 -4.55 -2.13 16.59
CA HIS A 71 -3.78 -1.15 15.81
C HIS A 71 -4.53 0.18 15.72
N MET A 72 -5.86 0.15 15.51
CA MET A 72 -6.67 1.38 15.52
C MET A 72 -6.61 2.12 16.85
N GLN A 73 -6.59 1.40 17.98
CA GLN A 73 -6.47 2.01 19.31
C GLN A 73 -5.08 2.63 19.53
N THR A 74 -4.03 1.89 19.18
CA THR A 74 -2.64 2.36 19.26
C THR A 74 -2.42 3.59 18.39
N LEU A 75 -2.87 3.56 17.14
CA LEU A 75 -2.72 4.65 16.18
C LEU A 75 -3.53 5.88 16.60
N LEU A 76 -4.74 5.70 17.13
CA LEU A 76 -5.52 6.82 17.66
C LEU A 76 -4.82 7.49 18.84
N LYS A 77 -4.25 6.70 19.76
CA LYS A 77 -3.49 7.25 20.89
C LYS A 77 -2.24 8.00 20.41
N ALA A 78 -1.46 7.39 19.52
CA ALA A 78 -0.28 8.01 18.93
C ALA A 78 -0.62 9.33 18.22
N PHE A 79 -1.72 9.36 17.47
CA PHE A 79 -2.25 10.58 16.85
C PHE A 79 -2.56 11.69 17.87
N GLU A 80 -3.12 11.34 19.04
CA GLU A 80 -3.47 12.32 20.08
C GLU A 80 -2.23 12.88 20.79
N GLU A 81 -1.16 12.09 20.84
CA GLU A 81 0.12 12.46 21.42
C GLU A 81 0.96 13.33 20.45
N SER A 82 0.87 13.03 19.15
CA SER A 82 1.57 13.73 18.07
C SER A 82 1.07 15.16 17.84
N ASP A 83 2.02 16.06 17.60
CA ASP A 83 1.81 17.43 17.17
C ASP A 83 1.82 17.60 15.64
N ALA A 84 1.87 16.52 14.86
CA ALA A 84 1.77 16.59 13.40
C ALA A 84 0.50 17.32 12.94
N LYS A 85 0.63 18.17 11.92
CA LYS A 85 -0.53 18.79 11.24
C LYS A 85 -1.03 17.93 10.08
N ASN A 86 -0.12 17.26 9.38
CA ASN A 86 -0.43 16.50 8.17
C ASN A 86 -0.40 15.00 8.46
N PHE A 87 -1.40 14.29 7.94
CA PHE A 87 -1.59 12.86 8.14
C PHE A 87 -1.65 12.17 6.80
N HIS A 88 -0.93 11.06 6.65
CA HIS A 88 -0.89 10.28 5.42
C HIS A 88 -1.27 8.83 5.73
N PHE A 89 -2.47 8.44 5.30
CA PHE A 89 -3.08 7.15 5.63
C PHE A 89 -3.05 6.22 4.42
N HIS A 90 -2.67 4.97 4.64
CA HIS A 90 -2.45 4.01 3.56
C HIS A 90 -3.55 2.95 3.47
N ASP A 91 -4.26 2.66 4.58
CA ASP A 91 -5.20 1.54 4.61
C ASP A 91 -6.66 2.00 4.67
N PRO A 92 -7.59 1.30 3.98
CA PRO A 92 -9.01 1.64 4.02
C PRO A 92 -9.61 1.69 5.44
N GLU A 93 -9.12 0.85 6.37
CA GLU A 93 -9.62 0.84 7.76
C GLU A 93 -9.27 2.12 8.54
N LEU A 94 -8.22 2.85 8.13
CA LEU A 94 -7.83 4.13 8.73
C LEU A 94 -8.80 5.26 8.38
N LEU A 95 -9.62 5.14 7.34
CA LEU A 95 -10.65 6.11 7.01
C LEU A 95 -11.68 6.28 8.16
N PHE A 96 -11.87 5.25 8.98
CA PHE A 96 -12.67 5.37 10.20
C PHE A 96 -12.00 6.29 11.23
N LEU A 97 -10.68 6.22 11.38
CA LEU A 97 -9.91 7.15 12.21
C LEU A 97 -9.94 8.56 11.62
N ALA A 98 -9.84 8.71 10.29
CA ALA A 98 -9.93 10.01 9.63
C ALA A 98 -11.20 10.75 10.03
N ARG A 99 -12.35 10.08 10.03
CA ARG A 99 -13.60 10.64 10.53
C ARG A 99 -13.52 11.08 12.00
N LYS A 100 -13.01 10.22 12.89
CA LYS A 100 -12.88 10.56 14.32
C LYS A 100 -11.99 11.78 14.53
N ILE A 101 -10.87 11.82 13.82
CA ILE A 101 -9.88 12.88 13.87
C ILE A 101 -10.47 14.19 13.33
N LYS A 102 -11.05 14.21 12.13
CA LYS A 102 -11.67 15.41 11.57
C LYS A 102 -12.83 15.93 12.43
N LYS A 103 -13.64 15.04 13.04
CA LYS A 103 -14.70 15.49 13.96
C LYS A 103 -14.16 16.20 15.21
N LYS A 104 -12.98 15.81 15.70
CA LYS A 104 -12.39 16.37 16.93
C LYS A 104 -11.50 17.59 16.66
N TYR A 105 -10.80 17.63 15.52
CA TYR A 105 -9.79 18.65 15.23
C TYR A 105 -10.11 19.54 14.02
N GLY A 106 -11.12 19.19 13.21
CA GLY A 106 -11.52 19.97 12.05
C GLY A 106 -10.37 20.23 11.09
N ASP A 107 -10.15 21.50 10.75
CA ASP A 107 -9.10 21.96 9.84
C ASP A 107 -7.75 22.22 10.50
N ALA A 108 -7.64 22.03 11.83
CA ALA A 108 -6.34 22.03 12.50
C ALA A 108 -5.46 20.85 12.06
N VAL A 109 -6.04 19.84 11.39
CA VAL A 109 -5.36 18.69 10.80
C VAL A 109 -5.75 18.54 9.34
N LYS A 110 -4.80 18.08 8.53
CA LYS A 110 -5.00 17.73 7.13
C LYS A 110 -4.72 16.26 6.91
N ILE A 111 -5.66 15.55 6.33
CA ILE A 111 -5.57 14.10 6.11
C ILE A 111 -5.55 13.80 4.62
N VAL A 112 -4.48 13.17 4.17
CA VAL A 112 -4.32 12.61 2.84
C VAL A 112 -4.50 11.10 2.94
N TYR A 113 -5.31 10.54 2.06
CA TYR A 113 -5.46 9.10 1.93
C TYR A 113 -4.81 8.59 0.65
N ASP A 114 -3.82 7.71 0.80
CA ASP A 114 -3.17 7.04 -0.31
C ASP A 114 -3.93 5.77 -0.66
N MET A 115 -4.74 5.86 -1.72
CA MET A 115 -5.47 4.73 -2.27
C MET A 115 -4.56 3.98 -3.25
N HIS A 116 -3.86 2.97 -2.74
CA HIS A 116 -3.02 2.06 -3.53
C HIS A 116 -3.56 0.62 -3.58
N GLU A 117 -4.66 0.34 -2.88
CA GLU A 117 -5.41 -0.90 -3.00
C GLU A 117 -6.84 -0.61 -3.46
N HIS A 118 -7.33 -1.36 -4.46
CA HIS A 118 -8.76 -1.38 -4.78
C HIS A 118 -9.48 -2.48 -4.00
N LEU A 119 -9.71 -2.21 -2.71
CA LEU A 119 -10.30 -3.16 -1.77
C LEU A 119 -11.65 -3.75 -2.24
N PRO A 120 -12.58 -2.99 -2.85
CA PRO A 120 -13.82 -3.55 -3.37
C PRO A 120 -13.62 -4.66 -4.41
N ALA A 121 -12.67 -4.52 -5.34
CA ALA A 121 -12.38 -5.60 -6.30
C ALA A 121 -11.62 -6.75 -5.63
N ALA A 122 -10.68 -6.45 -4.72
CA ALA A 122 -9.94 -7.46 -3.99
C ALA A 122 -10.87 -8.40 -3.19
N ILE A 123 -12.02 -7.91 -2.70
CA ILE A 123 -13.02 -8.74 -2.01
C ILE A 123 -13.61 -9.83 -2.92
N LEU A 124 -13.76 -9.58 -4.22
CA LEU A 124 -14.35 -10.53 -5.16
C LEU A 124 -13.47 -11.79 -5.35
N THR A 125 -12.17 -11.67 -5.11
CA THR A 125 -11.19 -12.75 -5.27
C THR A 125 -10.77 -13.40 -3.94
N LYS A 126 -11.14 -12.81 -2.79
CA LYS A 126 -10.73 -13.31 -1.46
C LYS A 126 -11.40 -14.65 -1.12
N GLN A 127 -10.60 -15.72 -1.06
CA GLN A 127 -11.08 -17.09 -0.83
C GLN A 127 -11.75 -17.31 0.52
N TRP A 128 -11.33 -16.57 1.56
CA TRP A 128 -11.92 -16.65 2.90
C TRP A 128 -13.32 -16.03 3.01
N ILE A 129 -13.77 -15.29 1.98
CA ILE A 129 -15.14 -14.78 1.90
C ILE A 129 -15.97 -15.79 1.07
N PRO A 130 -17.10 -16.29 1.62
CA PRO A 130 -17.99 -17.20 0.89
C PRO A 130 -18.37 -16.64 -0.48
N ARG A 131 -18.25 -17.46 -1.53
CA ARG A 131 -18.39 -17.01 -2.94
C ARG A 131 -19.67 -16.19 -3.19
N GLY A 132 -20.81 -16.66 -2.66
CA GLY A 132 -22.11 -15.99 -2.84
C GLY A 132 -22.23 -14.63 -2.14
N SER A 133 -21.49 -14.38 -1.07
CA SER A 133 -21.56 -13.10 -0.34
C SER A 133 -20.59 -12.04 -0.86
N ARG A 134 -19.60 -12.41 -1.67
CA ARG A 134 -18.56 -11.47 -2.16
C ARG A 134 -19.11 -10.22 -2.85
N PRO A 135 -20.11 -10.29 -3.76
CA PRO A 135 -20.64 -9.09 -4.40
C PRO A 135 -21.30 -8.14 -3.40
N PHE A 136 -22.01 -8.69 -2.41
CA PHE A 136 -22.63 -7.90 -1.36
C PHE A 136 -21.57 -7.22 -0.47
N VAL A 137 -20.58 -7.99 0.00
CA VAL A 137 -19.49 -7.46 0.83
C VAL A 137 -18.68 -6.40 0.07
N SER A 138 -18.41 -6.62 -1.22
CA SER A 138 -17.72 -5.67 -2.10
C SER A 138 -18.49 -4.34 -2.21
N LYS A 139 -19.81 -4.40 -2.45
CA LYS A 139 -20.67 -3.21 -2.47
C LYS A 139 -20.71 -2.49 -1.13
N MET A 140 -20.79 -3.23 -0.02
CA MET A 140 -20.77 -2.64 1.32
C MET A 140 -19.46 -1.92 1.61
N VAL A 141 -18.33 -2.54 1.29
CA VAL A 141 -17.01 -1.91 1.48
C VAL A 141 -16.86 -0.68 0.59
N ALA A 142 -17.25 -0.75 -0.68
CA ALA A 142 -17.24 0.42 -1.56
C ALA A 142 -18.12 1.56 -1.02
N PHE A 143 -19.29 1.24 -0.45
CA PHE A 143 -20.16 2.22 0.17
C PHE A 143 -19.50 2.88 1.39
N PHE A 144 -18.94 2.09 2.31
CA PHE A 144 -18.27 2.62 3.51
C PHE A 144 -17.04 3.43 3.17
N GLU A 145 -16.20 2.95 2.26
CA GLU A 145 -15.04 3.68 1.78
C GLU A 145 -15.44 5.06 1.24
N LYS A 146 -16.39 5.11 0.30
CA LYS A 146 -16.93 6.38 -0.24
C LYS A 146 -17.56 7.27 0.84
N TYR A 147 -18.22 6.68 1.82
CA TYR A 147 -18.78 7.43 2.95
C TYR A 147 -17.70 8.09 3.79
N PHE A 148 -16.61 7.37 4.09
CA PHE A 148 -15.53 7.89 4.93
C PHE A 148 -14.56 8.80 4.20
N LEU A 149 -14.39 8.66 2.87
CA LEU A 149 -13.56 9.57 2.05
C LEU A 149 -13.99 11.04 2.14
N LYS A 150 -15.23 11.34 2.56
CA LYS A 150 -15.68 12.72 2.83
C LYS A 150 -14.96 13.38 4.02
N TRP A 151 -14.21 12.60 4.80
CA TRP A 151 -13.47 13.04 5.97
C TRP A 151 -11.96 13.09 5.73
N VAL A 152 -11.52 13.06 4.47
CA VAL A 152 -10.13 13.34 4.11
C VAL A 152 -10.08 14.62 3.29
N ASP A 153 -8.95 15.32 3.37
CA ASP A 153 -8.74 16.59 2.68
C ASP A 153 -8.27 16.37 1.23
N ALA A 154 -7.59 15.24 0.96
CA ALA A 154 -7.21 14.81 -0.39
C ALA A 154 -7.04 13.29 -0.49
N VAL A 155 -7.12 12.77 -1.72
CA VAL A 155 -6.83 11.37 -2.05
C VAL A 155 -5.69 11.31 -3.06
N VAL A 156 -4.70 10.47 -2.79
CA VAL A 156 -3.64 10.11 -3.74
C VAL A 156 -4.04 8.79 -4.39
N PHE A 157 -4.11 8.75 -5.72
CA PHE A 157 -4.33 7.51 -6.46
C PHE A 157 -3.00 6.92 -6.93
N ALA A 158 -2.76 5.66 -6.61
CA ALA A 158 -1.56 4.94 -7.06
C ALA A 158 -1.71 4.32 -8.46
N GLU A 159 -2.94 4.23 -8.96
CA GLU A 159 -3.29 3.63 -10.25
C GLU A 159 -4.57 4.28 -10.82
N VAL A 160 -4.65 4.38 -12.14
CA VAL A 160 -5.76 5.07 -12.84
C VAL A 160 -7.01 4.19 -12.97
N SER A 161 -6.87 2.86 -12.99
CA SER A 161 -7.94 1.92 -13.39
C SER A 161 -9.21 2.00 -12.54
N TYR A 162 -9.09 2.39 -11.26
CA TYR A 162 -10.23 2.53 -10.35
C TYR A 162 -10.61 3.97 -10.02
N LYS A 163 -9.84 4.97 -10.51
CA LYS A 163 -10.08 6.39 -10.23
C LYS A 163 -11.48 6.83 -10.63
N GLU A 164 -11.98 6.34 -11.77
CA GLU A 164 -13.30 6.67 -12.31
C GLU A 164 -14.44 6.38 -11.33
N ASN A 165 -14.27 5.39 -10.45
CA ASN A 165 -15.25 5.03 -9.43
C ASN A 165 -15.48 6.14 -8.38
N TYR A 166 -14.56 7.11 -8.27
CA TYR A 166 -14.53 8.13 -7.22
C TYR A 166 -14.64 9.57 -7.74
N LEU A 167 -14.46 9.81 -9.05
CA LEU A 167 -14.47 11.16 -9.65
C LEU A 167 -15.74 11.98 -9.34
N LYS A 168 -16.90 11.31 -9.33
CA LYS A 168 -18.20 11.95 -9.07
C LYS A 168 -18.37 12.49 -7.64
N MET A 169 -17.42 12.22 -6.75
CA MET A 169 -17.49 12.64 -5.35
C MET A 169 -17.00 14.07 -5.11
N GLY A 170 -16.35 14.71 -6.09
CA GLY A 170 -15.80 16.06 -5.93
C GLY A 170 -14.67 16.15 -4.90
N LEU A 171 -13.89 15.08 -4.75
CA LEU A 171 -12.73 15.03 -3.85
C LEU A 171 -11.56 15.80 -4.47
N ASN A 172 -10.70 16.38 -3.63
CA ASN A 172 -9.37 16.81 -4.08
C ASN A 172 -8.53 15.55 -4.32
N THR A 173 -7.97 15.42 -5.53
CA THR A 173 -7.25 14.20 -5.92
C THR A 173 -5.97 14.53 -6.66
N VAL A 174 -4.96 13.69 -6.49
CA VAL A 174 -3.71 13.72 -7.25
C VAL A 174 -3.31 12.29 -7.61
N ASP A 175 -2.72 12.12 -8.78
CA ASP A 175 -2.23 10.81 -9.21
C ASP A 175 -0.72 10.74 -8.95
N VAL A 176 -0.30 9.79 -8.12
CA VAL A 176 1.12 9.49 -7.86
C VAL A 176 1.31 8.01 -8.16
N LEU A 177 1.48 7.72 -9.44
CA LEU A 177 1.47 6.37 -9.98
C LEU A 177 2.64 5.56 -9.41
N ASN A 178 2.37 4.30 -9.03
CA ASN A 178 3.35 3.42 -8.41
C ASN A 178 4.35 2.82 -9.43
N TYR A 179 5.00 3.67 -10.22
CA TYR A 179 6.03 3.24 -11.16
C TYR A 179 7.32 2.82 -10.43
N PRO A 180 8.11 1.89 -11.01
CA PRO A 180 9.44 1.60 -10.51
C PRO A 180 10.31 2.86 -10.42
N ILE A 181 11.19 2.90 -9.43
CA ILE A 181 12.28 3.89 -9.43
C ILE A 181 13.17 3.56 -10.63
N MET A 182 13.54 4.57 -11.40
CA MET A 182 14.38 4.38 -12.59
C MET A 182 15.69 3.70 -12.16
N PRO A 183 15.99 2.48 -12.67
CA PRO A 183 17.24 1.83 -12.35
C PRO A 183 18.41 2.60 -12.99
N PRO A 184 19.62 2.50 -12.42
CA PRO A 184 20.81 3.05 -13.07
C PRO A 184 20.99 2.40 -14.44
N VAL A 185 21.49 3.18 -15.41
CA VAL A 185 21.79 2.67 -16.75
C VAL A 185 22.87 1.60 -16.62
N ARG A 186 22.56 0.38 -17.06
CA ARG A 186 23.52 -0.73 -17.11
C ARG A 186 23.89 -1.03 -18.55
N ASN A 187 25.19 -1.04 -18.83
CA ASN A 187 25.73 -1.53 -20.10
C ASN A 187 25.88 -3.06 -20.00
N GLU A 188 24.75 -3.77 -20.01
CA GLU A 188 24.75 -5.24 -20.02
C GLU A 188 24.67 -5.78 -21.45
N THR A 189 25.41 -6.85 -21.74
CA THR A 189 25.33 -7.55 -23.02
C THR A 189 23.95 -8.19 -23.15
N ILE A 190 23.15 -7.73 -24.12
CA ILE A 190 21.84 -8.30 -24.39
C ILE A 190 22.01 -9.75 -24.84
N SER A 191 21.43 -10.69 -24.09
CA SER A 191 21.39 -12.11 -24.48
C SER A 191 20.58 -12.28 -25.77
N LYS A 192 21.09 -13.08 -26.71
CA LYS A 192 20.36 -13.47 -27.93
C LYS A 192 19.35 -14.60 -27.70
N VAL A 193 19.36 -15.22 -26.50
CA VAL A 193 18.45 -16.31 -26.15
C VAL A 193 17.11 -15.74 -25.69
N PHE A 194 16.02 -16.15 -26.35
CA PHE A 194 14.67 -15.80 -25.93
C PHE A 194 14.41 -16.32 -24.51
N THR A 195 14.25 -15.40 -23.56
CA THR A 195 14.08 -15.72 -22.13
C THR A 195 12.77 -15.16 -21.63
N LEU A 196 11.93 -16.02 -21.08
CA LEU A 196 10.71 -15.61 -20.37
C LEU A 196 11.01 -15.48 -18.88
N ILE A 197 10.80 -14.29 -18.32
CA ILE A 197 11.03 -14.02 -16.91
C ILE A 197 9.68 -13.71 -16.27
N TYR A 198 9.39 -14.40 -15.17
CA TYR A 198 8.25 -14.09 -14.33
C TYR A 198 8.76 -13.52 -13.00
N VAL A 199 8.34 -12.29 -12.70
CA VAL A 199 8.65 -11.61 -11.44
C VAL A 199 7.35 -11.41 -10.67
N GLY A 200 7.22 -12.06 -9.52
CA GLY A 200 6.04 -11.93 -8.66
C GLY A 200 5.77 -13.18 -7.83
N VAL A 201 4.75 -13.07 -6.98
CA VAL A 201 4.32 -14.19 -6.13
C VAL A 201 3.59 -15.25 -6.97
N LEU A 202 4.09 -16.48 -6.94
CA LEU A 202 3.49 -17.63 -7.61
C LEU A 202 2.21 -18.07 -6.91
N THR A 203 1.06 -17.68 -7.45
CA THR A 203 -0.27 -18.13 -7.00
C THR A 203 -1.13 -18.50 -8.20
N GLU A 204 -2.17 -19.30 -7.97
CA GLU A 204 -3.18 -19.60 -9.00
C GLU A 204 -3.75 -18.32 -9.64
N GLN A 205 -4.09 -17.33 -8.82
CA GLN A 205 -4.62 -16.04 -9.26
C GLN A 205 -3.62 -15.24 -10.12
N ARG A 206 -2.33 -15.54 -9.99
CA ARG A 206 -1.25 -14.91 -10.76
C ARG A 206 -0.78 -15.78 -11.93
N GLY A 207 -1.60 -16.74 -12.36
CA GLY A 207 -1.38 -17.53 -13.57
C GLY A 207 -0.39 -18.67 -13.40
N LEU A 208 -0.17 -19.18 -12.17
CA LEU A 208 0.75 -20.29 -11.93
C LEU A 208 0.50 -21.48 -12.85
N PHE A 209 -0.75 -21.95 -12.97
CA PHE A 209 -1.07 -23.09 -13.81
C PHE A 209 -0.91 -22.78 -15.30
N ASN A 210 -1.27 -21.57 -15.75
CA ASN A 210 -1.03 -21.12 -17.12
C ASN A 210 0.46 -21.14 -17.47
N MET A 211 1.34 -20.74 -16.55
CA MET A 211 2.80 -20.80 -16.75
C MET A 211 3.32 -22.24 -16.85
N LEU A 212 2.77 -23.15 -16.04
CA LEU A 212 3.12 -24.58 -16.11
C LEU A 212 2.64 -25.22 -17.41
N GLU A 213 1.43 -24.90 -17.86
CA GLU A 213 0.90 -25.34 -19.16
C GLU A 213 1.75 -24.82 -20.32
N LEU A 214 2.13 -23.55 -20.30
CA LEU A 214 3.06 -22.98 -21.29
C LEU A 214 4.40 -23.73 -21.29
N ALA A 215 5.00 -23.96 -20.12
CA ALA A 215 6.27 -24.67 -20.01
C ALA A 215 6.18 -26.11 -20.55
N LYS A 216 5.05 -26.79 -20.34
CA LYS A 216 4.78 -28.12 -20.90
C LYS A 216 4.65 -28.06 -22.42
N ALA A 217 3.82 -27.15 -22.95
CA ALA A 217 3.59 -27.01 -24.38
C ALA A 217 4.87 -26.65 -25.16
N MET A 218 5.75 -25.83 -24.57
CA MET A 218 7.05 -25.49 -25.16
C MET A 218 7.96 -26.72 -25.27
N ARG A 219 7.99 -27.58 -24.24
CA ARG A 219 8.75 -28.84 -24.29
C ARG A 219 8.21 -29.82 -25.32
N GLU A 220 6.88 -29.97 -25.41
CA GLU A 220 6.24 -30.86 -26.38
C GLU A 220 6.50 -30.42 -27.84
N LYS A 221 6.69 -29.12 -28.08
CA LYS A 221 7.07 -28.57 -29.40
C LYS A 221 8.58 -28.62 -29.69
N GLY A 222 9.38 -29.23 -28.80
CA GLY A 222 10.83 -29.37 -28.99
C GLY A 222 11.64 -28.12 -28.65
N CYS A 223 11.06 -27.11 -27.98
CA CYS A 223 11.81 -25.95 -27.50
C CYS A 223 12.61 -26.32 -26.23
N THR A 224 13.85 -26.76 -26.41
CA THR A 224 14.74 -27.19 -25.32
C THR A 224 15.50 -26.04 -24.65
N ASP A 225 15.60 -24.89 -25.32
CA ASP A 225 16.31 -23.70 -24.80
C ASP A 225 15.43 -22.80 -23.91
N PHE A 226 14.26 -23.29 -23.49
CA PHE A 226 13.34 -22.59 -22.61
C PHE A 226 13.80 -22.66 -21.14
N LYS A 227 13.90 -21.50 -20.48
CA LYS A 227 14.15 -21.39 -19.05
C LYS A 227 13.06 -20.54 -18.40
N LEU A 228 12.25 -21.15 -17.51
CA LEU A 228 11.39 -20.40 -16.60
C LEU A 228 12.22 -20.00 -15.39
N LYS A 229 12.61 -18.73 -15.32
CA LYS A 229 13.23 -18.17 -14.12
C LYS A 229 12.15 -17.59 -13.23
N THR A 230 12.04 -18.13 -12.01
CA THR A 230 11.25 -17.52 -10.94
C THR A 230 12.22 -16.90 -9.96
N ASP A 231 12.15 -15.60 -9.77
CA ASP A 231 12.93 -14.97 -8.72
C ASP A 231 12.20 -15.17 -7.39
N TRP A 232 12.66 -16.17 -6.64
CA TRP A 232 12.25 -16.41 -5.24
C TRP A 232 13.24 -15.81 -4.24
N SER A 233 14.27 -15.13 -4.74
CA SER A 233 15.33 -14.52 -3.97
C SER A 233 15.15 -13.01 -3.95
N ASP A 234 15.06 -12.45 -2.74
CA ASP A 234 15.43 -11.06 -2.44
C ASP A 234 14.42 -9.94 -2.72
N VAL A 235 13.18 -10.22 -3.14
CA VAL A 235 12.10 -9.19 -3.11
C VAL A 235 11.63 -8.88 -1.67
N TYR A 236 12.05 -9.69 -0.69
CA TYR A 236 11.72 -9.53 0.74
C TYR A 236 12.90 -9.85 1.69
N LYS A 237 14.13 -9.50 1.32
CA LYS A 237 15.23 -9.42 2.30
C LYS A 237 15.34 -8.00 2.85
#